data_AF-A0A2U9IDC8-F1
#
_entry.id   AF-A0A2U9IDC8-F1
#
_cell.length_a   1.000
_cell.length_b   1.000
_cell.length_c   1.000
_cell.angle_alpha   90.00
_cell.angle_beta   90.00
_cell.angle_gamma   90.00
#
_symmetry.space_group_name_H-M   'P 1'
#
loop_
_entity.id
_entity.type
_entity.pdbx_description
1 polymer ?
#
loop_
_entity_poly.entity_id
_entity_poly.type
_entity_poly.pdbx_seq_one_letter_code
_entity_poly.pdbx_strand_id
1 'polypeptide(L)'
;MLIRTSAEIYLEEADEFLNKGDLVDACEKYYKATEDFLKYIAIVDNMSEILNQVNAKNYWESELLFKVVKKKVELIDIWKP
;
A
#
# COMPACT_ATOMS: atom_id res chain seq x y z
N MET A 1 18.57 -8.56 -13.22
CA MET A 1 18.16 -7.56 -12.23
C MET A 1 16.68 -7.77 -12.00
N LEU A 2 16.27 -8.28 -10.84
CA LEU A 2 14.85 -8.38 -10.50
C LEU A 2 14.35 -6.95 -10.29
N ILE A 3 13.30 -6.55 -11.01
CA ILE A 3 12.67 -5.24 -10.82
C ILE A 3 11.93 -5.31 -9.49
N ARG A 4 12.36 -4.50 -8.52
CA ARG A 4 11.69 -4.38 -7.23
C ARG A 4 10.50 -3.43 -7.35
N THR A 5 9.42 -3.77 -6.66
CA THR A 5 8.24 -2.91 -6.51
C THR A 5 8.53 -1.78 -5.54
N SER A 6 7.77 -0.69 -5.63
CA SER A 6 7.86 0.39 -4.66
C SER A 6 7.53 -0.06 -3.23
N ALA A 7 6.61 -1.02 -3.07
CA ALA A 7 6.30 -1.65 -1.80
C ALA A 7 7.52 -2.33 -1.17
N GLU A 8 8.28 -3.10 -1.95
CA GLU A 8 9.52 -3.75 -1.47
C GLU A 8 10.64 -2.74 -1.16
N ILE A 9 10.67 -1.60 -1.84
CA ILE A 9 11.62 -0.52 -1.53
C ILE A 9 11.28 0.11 -0.18
N TYR A 10 10.02 0.50 0.03
CA TYR A 10 9.58 1.08 1.30
C TYR A 10 9.72 0.11 2.47
N LEU A 11 9.51 -1.19 2.24
CA LEU A 11 9.68 -2.20 3.29
C LEU A 11 11.14 -2.26 3.77
N GLU A 12 12.11 -2.30 2.85
CA GLU A 12 13.53 -2.30 3.21
C GLU A 12 13.93 -0.99 3.90
N GLU A 13 13.45 0.16 3.41
CA GLU A 13 13.69 1.44 4.07
C GLU A 13 13.13 1.43 5.51
N ALA A 14 11.94 0.87 5.72
CA ALA A 14 11.34 0.74 7.05
C ALA A 14 12.20 -0.12 7.98
N ASP A 15 12.68 -1.26 7.51
CA ASP A 15 13.56 -2.16 8.25
C ASP A 15 14.89 -1.46 8.61
N GLU A 16 15.44 -0.64 7.71
CA GLU A 16 16.63 0.16 8.00
C GLU A 16 16.40 1.19 9.10
N PHE A 17 15.29 1.92 9.09
CA PHE A 17 14.94 2.87 10.16
C PHE A 17 14.70 2.14 11.49
N LEU A 18 14.01 1.00 11.45
CA LEU A 18 13.77 0.17 12.63
C LEU A 18 15.09 -0.30 13.25
N ASN A 19 16.03 -0.77 12.44
CA ASN A 19 17.35 -1.20 12.90
C ASN A 19 18.19 -0.07 13.50
N LYS A 20 17.96 1.18 13.08
CA LYS A 20 18.59 2.39 13.65
C LYS A 20 17.89 2.87 14.93
N GLY A 21 16.77 2.26 15.31
CA GLY A 21 15.94 2.65 16.45
C GLY A 21 14.99 3.82 16.16
N ASP A 22 14.85 4.23 14.90
CA ASP A 22 13.93 5.28 14.49
C ASP A 22 12.54 4.71 14.20
N LEU A 23 11.75 4.61 15.25
CA LEU A 23 10.42 4.00 15.16
C LEU A 23 9.43 4.86 14.37
N VAL A 24 9.58 6.18 14.37
CA VAL A 24 8.62 7.09 13.71
C VAL A 24 8.77 6.94 12.19
N ASP A 25 9.99 7.06 11.69
CA ASP A 25 10.27 6.92 10.26
C ASP A 25 10.02 5.48 9.80
N ALA A 26 10.36 4.47 10.62
CA ALA A 26 10.03 3.07 10.30
C ALA A 26 8.52 2.86 10.12
N CYS A 27 7.69 3.35 11.05
CA CYS A 27 6.24 3.24 10.95
C CYS A 27 5.70 3.91 9.69
N GLU A 28 6.19 5.11 9.35
CA GLU A 28 5.76 5.81 8.13
C GLU A 28 6.09 4.99 6.86
N LYS A 29 7.27 4.37 6.83
CA LYS A 29 7.69 3.55 5.68
C LYS A 29 6.93 2.24 5.59
N TYR A 30 6.65 1.56 6.70
CA TYR A 30 5.76 0.38 6.69
C TYR A 30 4.35 0.73 6.21
N TYR A 31 3.81 1.90 6.60
CA TYR A 31 2.53 2.38 6.09
C TYR A 31 2.56 2.57 4.57
N LYS A 32 3.59 3.25 4.04
CA LYS A 32 3.76 3.48 2.59
C LYS A 32 3.95 2.17 1.81
N ALA A 33 4.71 1.22 2.35
CA ALA A 33 4.88 -0.10 1.75
C ALA A 33 3.53 -0.81 1.62
N THR A 34 2.71 -0.76 2.67
CA THR A 34 1.38 -1.36 2.69
C THR A 34 0.43 -0.67 1.71
N GLU A 35 0.46 0.66 1.65
CA GLU A 35 -0.33 1.44 0.69
C GLU A 35 -0.02 1.02 -0.76
N ASP A 36 1.26 0.96 -1.14
CA ASP A 36 1.66 0.59 -2.50
C ASP A 36 1.37 -0.88 -2.83
N PHE A 37 1.44 -1.77 -1.84
CA PHE A 37 0.99 -3.15 -1.99
C PHE A 37 -0.52 -3.21 -2.32
N LEU A 38 -1.36 -2.47 -1.61
CA LEU A 38 -2.80 -2.43 -1.88
C LEU A 38 -3.13 -1.85 -3.26
N LYS A 39 -2.41 -0.81 -3.69
CA LYS A 39 -2.54 -0.27 -5.07
C LYS A 39 -2.19 -1.32 -6.10
N TYR A 40 -1.10 -2.06 -5.90
CA TYR A 40 -0.70 -3.14 -6.79
C TYR A 40 -1.76 -4.24 -6.88
N ILE A 41 -2.32 -4.68 -5.76
CA ILE A 41 -3.41 -5.66 -5.72
C ILE A 41 -4.63 -5.17 -6.52
N ALA A 42 -5.04 -3.91 -6.35
CA ALA A 42 -6.16 -3.36 -7.09
C ALA A 42 -5.94 -3.35 -8.61
N ILE A 43 -4.70 -3.16 -9.06
CA ILE A 43 -4.31 -3.20 -10.47
C ILE A 43 -4.31 -4.64 -11.00
N VAL A 44 -3.63 -5.56 -10.30
CA VAL A 44 -3.50 -6.97 -10.73
C VAL A 44 -4.85 -7.67 -10.78
N ASP A 45 -5.73 -7.40 -9.82
CA ASP A 45 -7.07 -7.99 -9.77
C ASP A 45 -8.10 -7.19 -10.59
N ASN A 46 -7.65 -6.17 -11.32
CA ASN A 46 -8.47 -5.35 -12.21
C ASN A 46 -9.74 -4.80 -11.54
N MET A 47 -9.59 -4.15 -10.38
CA MET A 47 -10.69 -3.57 -9.62
C MET A 47 -11.21 -2.28 -10.27
N SER A 48 -11.87 -2.42 -11.43
CA SER A 48 -12.26 -1.34 -12.32
C SER A 48 -13.05 -0.22 -11.65
N GLU A 49 -13.97 -0.54 -10.73
CA GLU A 49 -14.72 0.45 -9.95
C GLU A 49 -13.80 1.42 -9.18
N ILE A 50 -12.74 0.88 -8.57
CA ILE A 50 -11.77 1.64 -7.77
C ILE A 50 -10.81 2.37 -8.70
N LEU A 51 -10.27 1.68 -9.71
CA LEU A 51 -9.32 2.25 -10.68
C LEU A 51 -9.94 3.40 -11.46
N ASN A 52 -11.23 3.34 -11.81
CA ASN A 52 -11.94 4.44 -12.45
C ASN A 52 -12.04 5.68 -11.55
N GLN A 53 -12.25 5.50 -10.23
CA GLN A 53 -12.26 6.60 -9.27
C GLN A 53 -10.87 7.22 -9.12
N VAL A 54 -9.82 6.39 -9.06
CA VAL A 54 -8.42 6.84 -9.05
C VAL A 54 -8.10 7.63 -10.32
N ASN A 55 -8.46 7.12 -11.50
CA ASN A 55 -8.21 7.77 -12.78
C ASN A 55 -8.95 9.11 -12.91
N ALA A 56 -10.18 9.21 -12.39
CA ALA A 56 -10.94 10.45 -12.39
C ALA A 56 -10.31 11.53 -11.51
N LYS A 57 -9.69 11.14 -10.39
CA LYS A 57 -9.04 12.05 -9.43
C LYS A 57 -7.56 12.30 -9.74
N ASN A 58 -6.93 11.39 -10.47
CA ASN A 58 -5.48 11.32 -10.73
C ASN A 58 -4.61 11.16 -9.47
N TYR A 59 -5.17 10.62 -8.38
CA TYR A 59 -4.43 10.23 -7.17
C TYR A 59 -5.22 9.17 -6.37
N TRP A 60 -4.55 8.52 -5.42
CA TRP A 60 -5.15 7.57 -4.48
C TRP A 60 -5.56 8.27 -3.19
N GLU A 61 -6.78 8.01 -2.74
CA GLU A 61 -7.27 8.41 -1.41
C GLU A 61 -7.28 7.20 -0.48
N SER A 62 -7.08 7.43 0.83
CA SER A 62 -7.15 6.37 1.84
C SER A 62 -8.49 5.62 1.80
N GLU A 63 -9.60 6.31 1.50
CA GLU A 63 -10.91 5.69 1.32
C GLU A 63 -10.95 4.65 0.19
N LEU A 64 -10.21 4.88 -0.90
CA LEU A 64 -10.13 3.95 -2.02
C LEU A 64 -9.34 2.69 -1.62
N LEU A 65 -8.30 2.83 -0.80
CA LEU A 65 -7.55 1.71 -0.23
C LEU A 65 -8.43 0.87 0.71
N PHE A 66 -9.27 1.51 1.54
CA PHE A 66 -10.26 0.79 2.34
C PHE A 66 -11.26 0.01 1.48
N LYS A 67 -11.64 0.53 0.31
CA LYS A 67 -12.49 -0.22 -0.64
C LYS A 67 -11.78 -1.44 -1.21
N VAL A 68 -10.47 -1.37 -1.49
CA VAL A 68 -9.67 -2.54 -1.92
C VAL A 68 -9.74 -3.63 -0.87
N VAL A 69 -9.49 -3.28 0.39
CA VAL A 69 -9.48 -4.20 1.53
C VAL A 69 -10.86 -4.79 1.80
N LYS A 70 -11.93 -4.00 1.67
CA LYS A 70 -13.31 -4.51 1.77
C LYS A 70 -13.64 -5.55 0.69
N LYS A 71 -13.04 -5.46 -0.49
CA LYS A 71 -13.19 -6.44 -1.57
C LYS A 71 -12.26 -7.67 -1.40
N LYS A 72 -11.30 -7.60 -0.48
CA LYS A 72 -10.28 -8.62 -0.20
C LYS A 72 -10.24 -8.94 1.29
N VAL A 73 -11.18 -9.77 1.74
CA VAL A 73 -11.40 -10.08 3.16
C VAL A 73 -10.13 -10.59 3.86
N GLU A 74 -9.24 -11.26 3.12
CA GLU A 74 -7.95 -11.74 3.60
C GLU A 74 -6.97 -10.62 3.98
N LEU A 75 -7.21 -9.38 3.53
CA LEU A 75 -6.37 -8.21 3.82
C LEU A 75 -6.96 -7.33 4.94
N ILE A 76 -8.11 -7.69 5.53
CA ILE A 76 -8.83 -6.82 6.47
C ILE A 76 -8.05 -6.48 7.72
N ASP A 77 -7.18 -7.40 8.17
CA ASP A 77 -6.35 -7.19 9.34
C ASP A 77 -5.07 -6.38 9.05
N ILE A 78 -4.70 -6.25 7.78
CA ILE A 78 -3.49 -5.54 7.34
C ILE A 78 -3.74 -4.03 7.25
N TRP A 79 -4.94 -3.62 6.86
CA TRP A 79 -5.26 -2.20 6.64
C TRP A 79 -6.65 -1.85 7.18
N LYS A 80 -6.63 -1.32 8.42
CA LYS A 80 -7.85 -1.05 9.17
C LYS A 80 -8.36 0.37 8.91
N PRO A 81 -9.67 0.54 8.67
CA PRO A 81 -10.32 1.83 8.56
C PRO A 81 -10.39 2.59 9.90
#